data_AF-A0A2U1VZP4-F1
#
_entry.id   AF-A0A2U1VZP4-F1
#
_cell.length_a   1.000
_cell.length_b   1.000
_cell.length_c   1.000
_cell.angle_alpha   90.00
_cell.angle_beta   90.00
_cell.angle_gamma   90.00
#
_symmetry.space_group_name_H-M   'P 1'
#
loop_
_entity.id
_entity.type
_entity.pdbx_description
1 polymer ?
#
loop_
_entity_poly.entity_id
_entity_poly.type
_entity_poly.pdbx_seq_one_letter_code
_entity_poly.pdbx_strand_id
1 'polypeptide(L)'
;MISFIRNLVGVKTDQAVRGAVEALVEWDPKSATEAELRTMEEHLDRLGHQVAQARLAYDREKKEADAVAQLSRQRLTAAEHLQRQIDGEADPARKAGLEKSLETLLGLLEQMAPEVDREAQDAADAEEFLRMLEQTYQAAGEKLKTARSELTRAERDMARAAQQRSVAEQRAEAARQAAGLSGATSGLGMALKAMRDSAERELADAEVANAKARLLKPTRPEEDDQNIKAALQAATGALPAPTNLSSRLEAIRARQR
;
A
#
# COMPACT_ATOMS: atom_id res chain seq x y z
N MET A 1 -11.27 33.52 -11.04
CA MET A 1 -10.06 33.55 -10.18
C MET A 1 -10.30 32.75 -8.89
N ILE A 2 -10.53 31.42 -8.98
CA ILE A 2 -10.71 30.54 -7.81
C ILE A 2 -9.93 29.22 -8.03
N SER A 3 -8.70 29.29 -8.56
CA SER A 3 -7.85 28.10 -8.81
C SER A 3 -6.42 28.21 -8.27
N PHE A 4 -6.08 29.24 -7.48
CA PHE A 4 -4.70 29.43 -7.00
C PHE A 4 -4.47 29.16 -5.51
N ILE A 5 -5.52 28.96 -4.69
CA ILE A 5 -5.37 28.69 -3.24
C ILE A 5 -5.32 27.18 -2.91
N ARG A 6 -5.64 26.29 -3.86
CA ARG A 6 -5.77 24.84 -3.57
C ARG A 6 -4.46 24.03 -3.64
N ASN A 7 -3.36 24.59 -4.17
CA ASN A 7 -2.12 23.82 -4.41
C ASN A 7 -0.96 24.11 -3.44
N LEU A 8 -1.17 24.88 -2.36
CA LEU A 8 -0.10 25.22 -1.40
C LEU A 8 -0.28 24.62 0.00
N VAL A 9 -1.27 23.75 0.20
CA VAL A 9 -1.53 23.04 1.47
C VAL A 9 -1.13 21.56 1.41
N GLY A 10 -0.89 20.99 0.22
CA GLY A 10 -0.69 19.54 0.05
C GLY A 10 0.74 19.01 0.09
N VAL A 11 1.77 19.86 0.03
CA VAL A 11 3.17 19.38 -0.20
C VAL A 11 4.14 19.63 0.96
N LYS A 12 3.80 20.50 1.92
CA LYS A 12 4.64 20.75 3.12
C LYS A 12 4.21 19.97 4.35
N THR A 13 3.01 19.41 4.37
CA THR A 13 2.52 18.51 5.42
C THR A 13 3.09 17.11 5.29
N ASP A 14 3.32 16.62 4.07
CA ASP A 14 3.81 15.24 3.84
C ASP A 14 5.24 14.99 4.36
N GLN A 15 6.14 15.97 4.27
CA GLN A 15 7.52 15.80 4.76
C GLN A 15 7.63 15.94 6.28
N ALA A 16 6.84 16.83 6.90
CA ALA A 16 6.84 17.00 8.34
C ALA A 16 6.15 15.82 9.06
N VAL A 17 5.11 15.23 8.45
CA VAL A 17 4.42 14.05 8.99
C VAL A 17 5.28 12.79 8.86
N ARG A 18 6.00 12.61 7.73
CA ARG A 18 6.96 11.50 7.60
C ARG A 18 8.09 11.58 8.62
N GLY A 19 8.68 12.77 8.83
CA GLY A 19 9.72 12.97 9.84
C GLY A 19 9.23 12.74 11.28
N ALA A 20 7.96 13.06 11.57
CA ALA A 20 7.37 12.79 12.89
C ALA A 20 7.08 11.30 13.11
N VAL A 21 6.69 10.55 12.06
CA VAL A 21 6.50 9.10 12.12
C VAL A 21 7.84 8.37 12.21
N GLU A 22 8.86 8.78 11.45
CA GLU A 22 10.23 8.23 11.54
C GLU A 22 10.84 8.46 12.93
N ALA A 23 10.67 9.65 13.51
CA ALA A 23 11.16 9.95 14.86
C ALA A 23 10.38 9.19 15.98
N LEU A 24 9.09 8.90 15.79
CA LEU A 24 8.30 8.05 16.70
C LEU A 24 8.70 6.57 16.61
N VAL A 25 8.99 6.08 15.40
CA VAL A 25 9.49 4.71 15.16
C VAL A 25 10.93 4.55 15.69
N GLU A 26 11.75 5.60 15.67
CA GLU A 26 13.07 5.58 16.35
C GLU A 26 12.94 5.53 17.88
N TRP A 27 11.86 6.08 18.46
CA TRP A 27 11.65 6.14 19.90
C TRP A 27 11.01 4.88 20.48
N ASP A 28 10.08 4.24 19.74
CA ASP A 28 9.52 2.92 20.08
C ASP A 28 9.06 2.13 18.83
N PRO A 29 9.99 1.45 18.14
CA PRO A 29 9.68 0.70 16.92
C PRO A 29 8.77 -0.51 17.18
N LYS A 30 8.74 -1.03 18.41
CA LYS A 30 7.95 -2.21 18.76
C LYS A 30 6.46 -1.90 18.80
N SER A 31 6.08 -0.81 19.48
CA SER A 31 4.69 -0.40 19.57
C SER A 31 4.10 -0.02 18.20
N ALA A 32 4.91 0.59 17.32
CA ALA A 32 4.48 0.93 15.96
C ALA A 32 4.22 -0.33 15.11
N THR A 33 5.10 -1.33 15.15
CA THR A 33 4.91 -2.57 14.39
C THR A 33 3.80 -3.46 14.98
N GLU A 34 3.61 -3.47 16.31
CA GLU A 34 2.50 -4.21 16.93
C GLU A 34 1.14 -3.61 16.56
N ALA A 35 1.02 -2.29 16.49
CA ALA A 35 -0.20 -1.61 16.04
C ALA A 35 -0.53 -1.93 14.56
N GLU A 36 0.48 -1.99 13.70
CA GLU A 36 0.31 -2.37 12.30
C GLU A 36 -0.12 -3.84 12.16
N LEU A 37 0.51 -4.77 12.89
CA LEU A 37 0.11 -6.18 12.91
C LEU A 37 -1.32 -6.36 13.40
N ARG A 38 -1.71 -5.64 14.45
CA ARG A 38 -3.10 -5.64 14.94
C ARG A 38 -4.07 -5.12 13.89
N THR A 39 -3.70 -4.09 13.16
CA THR A 39 -4.51 -3.57 12.05
C THR A 39 -4.67 -4.63 10.95
N MET A 40 -3.59 -5.32 10.59
CA MET A 40 -3.65 -6.44 9.63
C MET A 40 -4.53 -7.60 10.12
N GLU A 41 -4.49 -7.93 11.42
CA GLU A 41 -5.36 -8.93 12.04
C GLU A 41 -6.84 -8.51 11.96
N GLU A 42 -7.17 -7.28 12.32
CA GLU A 42 -8.54 -6.77 12.22
C GLU A 42 -9.05 -6.79 10.77
N HIS A 43 -8.20 -6.45 9.80
CA HIS A 43 -8.54 -6.57 8.38
C HIS A 43 -8.78 -8.02 7.97
N LEU A 44 -7.96 -8.95 8.46
CA LEU A 44 -8.12 -10.38 8.18
C LEU A 44 -9.43 -10.91 8.80
N ASP A 45 -9.76 -10.50 10.03
CA ASP A 45 -11.01 -10.87 10.69
C ASP A 45 -12.23 -10.35 9.91
N ARG A 46 -12.20 -9.10 9.46
CA ARG A 46 -13.28 -8.55 8.62
C ARG A 46 -13.44 -9.31 7.31
N LEU A 47 -12.33 -9.64 6.64
CA LEU A 47 -12.35 -10.49 5.44
C LEU A 47 -12.91 -11.88 5.74
N GLY A 48 -12.56 -12.47 6.87
CA GLY A 48 -13.09 -13.76 7.32
C GLY A 48 -14.61 -13.74 7.50
N HIS A 49 -15.16 -12.67 8.08
CA HIS A 49 -16.61 -12.49 8.19
C HIS A 49 -17.28 -12.34 6.82
N GLN A 50 -16.66 -11.59 5.90
CA GLN A 50 -17.17 -11.43 4.52
C GLN A 50 -17.17 -12.77 3.77
N VAL A 51 -16.10 -13.57 3.89
CA VAL A 51 -16.04 -14.92 3.31
C VAL A 51 -17.17 -15.79 3.88
N ALA A 52 -17.39 -15.78 5.20
CA ALA A 52 -18.45 -16.56 5.82
C ALA A 52 -19.85 -16.14 5.33
N GLN A 53 -20.10 -14.83 5.20
CA GLN A 53 -21.36 -14.32 4.64
C GLN A 53 -21.53 -14.70 3.17
N ALA A 54 -20.48 -14.58 2.35
CA ALA A 54 -20.50 -14.96 0.94
C ALA A 54 -20.74 -16.47 0.76
N ARG A 55 -20.17 -17.33 1.63
CA ARG A 55 -20.45 -18.77 1.64
C ARG A 55 -21.93 -19.07 1.89
N LEU A 56 -22.52 -18.41 2.89
CA LEU A 56 -23.93 -18.59 3.20
C LEU A 56 -24.85 -18.11 2.07
N ALA A 57 -24.45 -17.03 1.38
CA ALA A 57 -25.17 -16.54 0.20
C ALA A 57 -25.05 -17.56 -0.94
N TYR A 58 -23.84 -17.98 -1.32
CA TYR A 58 -23.62 -19.00 -2.35
C TYR A 58 -24.39 -20.30 -2.07
N ASP A 59 -24.34 -20.80 -0.83
CA ASP A 59 -25.06 -22.01 -0.44
C ASP A 59 -26.59 -21.86 -0.56
N ARG A 60 -27.11 -20.63 -0.47
CA ARG A 60 -28.52 -20.34 -0.71
C ARG A 60 -28.82 -20.32 -2.20
N GLU A 61 -28.12 -19.47 -2.96
CA GLU A 61 -28.34 -19.34 -4.41
C GLU A 61 -28.19 -20.69 -5.12
N LYS A 62 -27.19 -21.49 -4.73
CA LYS A 62 -26.98 -22.82 -5.27
C LYS A 62 -28.16 -23.76 -5.01
N LYS A 63 -28.77 -23.71 -3.82
CA LYS A 63 -29.94 -24.53 -3.50
C LYS A 63 -31.15 -24.11 -4.30
N GLU A 64 -31.35 -22.81 -4.50
CA GLU A 64 -32.45 -22.25 -5.29
C GLU A 64 -32.29 -22.65 -6.77
N ALA A 65 -31.10 -22.46 -7.33
CA ALA A 65 -30.74 -22.92 -8.68
C ALA A 65 -30.93 -24.43 -8.87
N ASP A 66 -30.43 -25.25 -7.93
CA ASP A 66 -30.57 -26.71 -7.99
C ASP A 66 -32.04 -27.14 -7.95
N ALA A 67 -32.85 -26.49 -7.11
CA ALA A 67 -34.28 -26.79 -6.97
C ALA A 67 -35.05 -26.43 -8.26
N VAL A 68 -34.82 -25.25 -8.83
CA VAL A 68 -35.47 -24.81 -10.08
C VAL A 68 -35.04 -25.69 -11.25
N ALA A 69 -33.74 -26.01 -11.34
CA ALA A 69 -33.22 -26.92 -12.36
C ALA A 69 -33.80 -28.34 -12.22
N GLN A 70 -33.94 -28.84 -10.99
CA GLN A 70 -34.57 -30.14 -10.73
C GLN A 70 -36.04 -30.15 -11.13
N LEU A 71 -36.79 -29.11 -10.81
CA LEU A 71 -38.20 -28.99 -11.18
C LEU A 71 -38.38 -28.90 -12.71
N SER A 72 -37.52 -28.15 -13.39
CA SER A 72 -37.51 -28.07 -14.86
C SER A 72 -37.24 -29.44 -15.48
N ARG A 73 -36.22 -30.17 -14.99
CA ARG A 73 -35.94 -31.56 -15.44
C ARG A 73 -37.11 -32.51 -15.22
N GLN A 74 -37.77 -32.44 -14.07
CA GLN A 74 -38.96 -33.26 -13.78
C GLN A 74 -40.10 -32.98 -14.78
N ARG A 75 -40.35 -31.71 -15.08
CA ARG A 75 -41.37 -31.30 -16.07
C ARG A 75 -41.02 -31.76 -17.48
N LEU A 76 -39.74 -31.69 -17.86
CA LEU A 76 -39.26 -32.19 -19.15
C LEU A 76 -39.47 -33.71 -19.28
N THR A 77 -39.07 -34.48 -18.26
CA THR A 77 -39.30 -35.94 -18.24
C THR A 77 -40.79 -36.30 -18.30
N ALA A 78 -41.65 -35.53 -17.62
CA ALA A 78 -43.10 -35.71 -17.70
C ALA A 78 -43.64 -35.40 -19.11
N ALA A 79 -43.15 -34.34 -19.76
CA ALA A 79 -43.50 -34.00 -21.13
C ALA A 79 -43.07 -35.10 -22.12
N GLU A 80 -41.85 -35.63 -22.00
CA GLU A 80 -41.37 -36.75 -22.81
C GLU A 80 -42.24 -38.01 -22.63
N HIS A 81 -42.65 -38.29 -21.40
CA HIS A 81 -43.53 -39.42 -21.12
C HIS A 81 -44.91 -39.25 -21.75
N LEU A 82 -45.50 -38.04 -21.67
CA LEU A 82 -46.77 -37.73 -22.34
C LEU A 82 -46.66 -37.84 -23.86
N GLN A 83 -45.56 -37.38 -24.46
CA GLN A 83 -45.32 -37.53 -25.90
C GLN A 83 -45.36 -39.01 -26.32
N ARG A 84 -44.66 -39.89 -25.58
CA ARG A 84 -44.69 -41.34 -25.86
C ARG A 84 -46.09 -41.95 -25.73
N GLN A 85 -46.91 -41.44 -24.80
CA GLN A 85 -48.29 -41.89 -24.66
C GLN A 85 -49.16 -41.43 -25.83
N ILE A 86 -48.99 -40.19 -26.30
CA ILE A 86 -49.70 -39.63 -27.47
C ILE A 86 -49.38 -40.45 -28.73
N ASP A 87 -48.11 -40.83 -28.91
CA ASP A 87 -47.66 -41.61 -30.07
C ASP A 87 -48.26 -43.02 -30.11
N GLY A 88 -48.59 -43.60 -28.94
CA GLY A 88 -49.20 -44.91 -28.80
C GLY A 88 -50.72 -44.92 -28.65
N GLU A 89 -51.37 -43.75 -28.58
CA GLU A 89 -52.82 -43.64 -28.32
C GLU A 89 -53.63 -43.65 -29.62
N ALA A 90 -54.64 -44.51 -29.67
CA ALA A 90 -55.51 -44.69 -30.84
C ALA A 90 -56.86 -43.98 -30.70
N ASP A 91 -57.31 -43.71 -29.46
CA ASP A 91 -58.55 -42.98 -29.21
C ASP A 91 -58.36 -41.46 -29.41
N PRO A 92 -59.05 -40.84 -30.39
CA PRO A 92 -58.91 -39.41 -30.67
C PRO A 92 -59.27 -38.51 -29.48
N ALA A 93 -60.26 -38.89 -28.67
CA ALA A 93 -60.70 -38.07 -27.55
C ALA A 93 -59.65 -38.05 -26.42
N ARG A 94 -59.06 -39.22 -26.14
CA ARG A 94 -57.98 -39.34 -25.14
C ARG A 94 -56.69 -38.68 -25.62
N LYS A 95 -56.37 -38.82 -26.90
CA LYS A 95 -55.22 -38.17 -27.53
C LYS A 95 -55.28 -36.64 -27.39
N ALA A 96 -56.42 -36.02 -27.71
CA ALA A 96 -56.60 -34.58 -27.55
C ALA A 96 -56.42 -34.11 -26.09
N GLY A 97 -56.85 -34.92 -25.11
CA GLY A 97 -56.63 -34.63 -23.68
C GLY A 97 -55.14 -34.67 -23.27
N LEU A 98 -54.38 -35.63 -23.82
CA LEU A 98 -52.94 -35.74 -23.60
C LEU A 98 -52.17 -34.60 -24.27
N GLU A 99 -52.54 -34.23 -25.51
CA GLU A 99 -51.94 -33.10 -26.24
C GLU A 99 -52.12 -31.78 -25.48
N LYS A 100 -53.31 -31.51 -24.93
CA LYS A 100 -53.55 -30.34 -24.07
C LYS A 100 -52.69 -30.34 -22.81
N SER A 101 -52.48 -31.51 -22.22
CA SER A 101 -51.64 -31.65 -21.01
C SER A 101 -50.16 -31.42 -21.35
N LEU A 102 -49.71 -31.90 -22.51
CA LEU A 102 -48.37 -31.65 -23.03
C LEU A 102 -48.15 -30.16 -23.33
N GLU A 103 -49.09 -29.50 -24.02
CA GLU A 103 -49.06 -28.06 -24.29
C GLU A 103 -48.94 -27.25 -22.99
N THR A 104 -49.67 -27.66 -21.95
CA THR A 104 -49.58 -27.03 -20.62
C THR A 104 -48.18 -27.19 -20.01
N LEU A 105 -47.58 -28.38 -20.08
CA LEU A 105 -46.22 -28.61 -19.57
C LEU A 105 -45.15 -27.84 -20.36
N LEU A 106 -45.28 -27.78 -21.68
CA LEU A 106 -44.37 -27.02 -22.54
C LEU A 106 -44.46 -25.52 -22.23
N GLY A 107 -45.66 -24.96 -22.09
CA GLY A 107 -45.83 -23.57 -21.68
C GLY A 107 -45.24 -23.27 -20.30
N LEU A 108 -45.35 -24.18 -19.34
CA LEU A 108 -44.71 -24.06 -18.03
C LEU A 108 -43.18 -24.12 -18.12
N LEU A 109 -42.62 -24.97 -18.99
CA LEU A 109 -41.18 -25.07 -19.22
C LEU A 109 -40.63 -23.80 -19.89
N GLU A 110 -41.34 -23.24 -20.85
CA GLU A 110 -40.99 -21.98 -21.52
C GLU A 110 -40.98 -20.79 -20.55
N GLN A 111 -41.95 -20.75 -19.62
CA GLN A 111 -42.00 -19.75 -18.56
C GLN A 111 -40.86 -19.90 -17.55
N MET A 112 -40.47 -21.14 -17.24
CA MET A 112 -39.36 -21.44 -16.32
C MET A 112 -37.98 -21.22 -16.93
N ALA A 113 -37.82 -21.34 -18.26
CA ALA A 113 -36.51 -21.20 -18.90
C ALA A 113 -35.72 -19.96 -18.45
N PRO A 114 -36.28 -18.74 -18.47
CA PRO A 114 -35.56 -17.56 -17.98
C PRO A 114 -35.28 -17.59 -16.46
N GLU A 115 -36.10 -18.29 -15.67
CA GLU A 115 -35.84 -18.46 -14.23
C GLU A 115 -34.66 -19.42 -14.01
N VAL A 116 -34.63 -20.56 -14.70
CA VAL A 116 -33.51 -21.52 -14.64
C VAL A 116 -32.19 -20.83 -15.01
N ASP A 117 -32.19 -20.03 -16.08
CA ASP A 117 -30.98 -19.34 -16.55
C ASP A 117 -30.53 -18.26 -15.55
N ARG A 118 -31.47 -17.51 -14.97
CA ARG A 118 -31.15 -16.49 -13.94
C ARG A 118 -30.58 -17.12 -12.68
N GLU A 119 -31.26 -18.11 -12.12
CA GLU A 119 -30.83 -18.76 -10.88
C GLU A 119 -29.47 -19.44 -11.06
N ALA A 120 -29.23 -20.06 -12.23
CA ALA A 120 -27.93 -20.64 -12.54
C ALA A 120 -26.82 -19.57 -12.62
N GLN A 121 -27.14 -18.39 -13.16
CA GLN A 121 -26.21 -17.28 -13.23
C GLN A 121 -25.96 -16.64 -11.85
N ASP A 122 -27.00 -16.45 -11.04
CA ASP A 122 -26.89 -15.91 -9.68
C ASP A 122 -26.02 -16.81 -8.80
N ALA A 123 -26.18 -18.13 -8.90
CA ALA A 123 -25.32 -19.10 -8.22
C ALA A 123 -23.86 -19.05 -8.71
N ALA A 124 -23.63 -18.85 -10.02
CA ALA A 124 -22.30 -18.75 -10.59
C ALA A 124 -21.59 -17.45 -10.16
N ASP A 125 -22.30 -16.32 -10.19
CA ASP A 125 -21.79 -15.02 -9.76
C ASP A 125 -21.45 -15.03 -8.27
N ALA A 126 -22.30 -15.67 -7.44
CA ALA A 126 -22.02 -15.87 -6.02
C ALA A 126 -20.79 -16.76 -5.78
N GLU A 127 -20.58 -17.80 -6.59
CA GLU A 127 -19.39 -18.66 -6.52
C GLU A 127 -18.11 -17.90 -6.85
N GLU A 128 -18.14 -17.10 -7.92
CA GLU A 128 -17.00 -16.30 -8.36
C GLU A 128 -16.62 -15.28 -7.28
N PHE A 129 -17.62 -14.57 -6.73
CA PHE A 129 -17.41 -13.62 -5.65
C PHE A 129 -16.82 -14.29 -4.40
N LEU A 130 -17.35 -15.45 -4.01
CA LEU A 130 -16.82 -16.24 -2.90
C LEU A 130 -15.35 -16.62 -3.14
N ARG A 131 -15.03 -17.16 -4.32
CA ARG A 131 -13.65 -17.56 -4.67
C ARG A 131 -12.69 -16.36 -4.61
N MET A 132 -13.11 -15.21 -5.10
CA MET A 132 -12.32 -13.97 -5.04
C MET A 132 -12.04 -13.56 -3.59
N LEU A 133 -13.05 -13.61 -2.71
CA LEU A 133 -12.86 -13.30 -1.29
C LEU A 133 -11.94 -14.30 -0.59
N GLU A 134 -12.07 -15.60 -0.88
CA GLU A 134 -11.21 -16.64 -0.32
C GLU A 134 -9.75 -16.48 -0.72
N GLN A 135 -9.48 -16.16 -1.99
CA GLN A 135 -8.13 -15.87 -2.48
C GLN A 135 -7.56 -14.63 -1.78
N THR A 136 -8.36 -13.58 -1.62
CA THR A 136 -7.96 -12.34 -0.94
C THR A 136 -7.65 -12.59 0.54
N TYR A 137 -8.49 -13.39 1.21
CA TYR A 137 -8.30 -13.79 2.60
C TYR A 137 -7.02 -14.61 2.79
N GLN A 138 -6.78 -15.59 1.92
CA GLN A 138 -5.54 -16.39 1.95
C GLN A 138 -4.29 -15.52 1.76
N ALA A 139 -4.30 -14.65 0.74
CA ALA A 139 -3.19 -13.72 0.48
C ALA A 139 -2.95 -12.76 1.66
N ALA A 140 -4.01 -12.25 2.29
CA ALA A 140 -3.88 -11.42 3.49
C ALA A 140 -3.30 -12.20 4.68
N GLY A 141 -3.72 -13.44 4.88
CA GLY A 141 -3.18 -14.33 5.91
C GLY A 141 -1.69 -14.64 5.71
N GLU A 142 -1.26 -14.88 4.47
CA GLU A 142 0.15 -15.07 4.13
C GLU A 142 1.00 -13.83 4.40
N LYS A 143 0.48 -12.64 4.04
CA LYS A 143 1.14 -11.36 4.35
C LYS A 143 1.30 -11.15 5.85
N LEU A 144 0.24 -11.40 6.63
CA LEU A 144 0.29 -11.29 8.10
C LEU A 144 1.33 -12.26 8.70
N LYS A 145 1.33 -13.52 8.25
CA LYS A 145 2.32 -14.51 8.71
C LYS A 145 3.75 -14.07 8.39
N THR A 146 3.97 -13.52 7.20
CA THR A 146 5.28 -13.02 6.76
C THR A 146 5.72 -11.83 7.62
N ALA A 147 4.85 -10.84 7.81
CA ALA A 147 5.12 -9.66 8.64
C ALA A 147 5.46 -10.04 10.09
N ARG A 148 4.73 -10.99 10.69
CA ARG A 148 5.06 -11.52 12.04
C ARG A 148 6.45 -12.16 12.09
N SER A 149 6.81 -12.91 11.05
CA SER A 149 8.11 -13.57 10.97
C SER A 149 9.26 -12.57 10.81
N GLU A 150 9.03 -11.50 10.05
CA GLU A 150 9.99 -10.40 9.85
C GLU A 150 10.18 -9.59 11.13
N LEU A 151 9.10 -9.25 11.84
CA LEU A 151 9.17 -8.61 13.15
C LEU A 151 10.01 -9.44 14.12
N THR A 152 9.74 -10.74 14.23
CA THR A 152 10.50 -11.63 15.12
C THR A 152 12.01 -11.66 14.79
N ARG A 153 12.37 -11.55 13.51
CA ARG A 153 13.79 -11.47 13.09
C ARG A 153 14.38 -10.12 13.46
N ALA A 154 13.69 -9.03 13.14
CA ALA A 154 14.11 -7.67 13.46
C ALA A 154 14.32 -7.49 14.98
N GLU A 155 13.44 -8.03 15.83
CA GLU A 155 13.60 -7.98 17.28
C GLU A 155 14.88 -8.66 17.76
N ARG A 156 15.24 -9.81 17.17
CA ARG A 156 16.48 -10.52 17.50
C ARG A 156 17.71 -9.74 17.02
N ASP A 157 17.63 -9.14 15.83
CA ASP A 157 18.70 -8.28 15.30
C ASP A 157 18.94 -7.07 16.19
N MET A 158 17.87 -6.41 16.62
CA MET A 158 17.94 -5.30 17.57
C MET A 158 18.53 -5.72 18.91
N ALA A 159 18.12 -6.86 19.47
CA ALA A 159 18.67 -7.37 20.73
C ALA A 159 20.19 -7.62 20.62
N ARG A 160 20.65 -8.20 19.50
CA ARG A 160 22.08 -8.39 19.23
C ARG A 160 22.82 -7.07 19.10
N ALA A 161 22.26 -6.12 18.35
CA ALA A 161 22.85 -4.79 18.18
C ALA A 161 22.97 -4.04 19.52
N ALA A 162 21.94 -4.12 20.37
CA ALA A 162 21.95 -3.52 21.71
C ALA A 162 23.04 -4.14 22.60
N GLN A 163 23.20 -5.46 22.56
CA GLN A 163 24.27 -6.15 23.29
C GLN A 163 25.66 -5.72 22.78
N GLN A 164 25.87 -5.67 21.47
CA GLN A 164 27.14 -5.22 20.87
C GLN A 164 27.47 -3.78 21.26
N ARG A 165 26.46 -2.89 21.24
CA ARG A 165 26.60 -1.51 21.70
C ARG A 165 27.01 -1.44 23.17
N SER A 166 26.34 -2.20 24.05
CA SER A 166 26.69 -2.24 25.48
C SER A 166 28.13 -2.72 25.71
N VAL A 167 28.57 -3.75 24.99
CA VAL A 167 29.96 -4.23 25.07
C VAL A 167 30.95 -3.17 24.55
N ALA A 168 30.61 -2.47 23.46
CA ALA A 168 31.44 -1.40 22.93
C ALA A 168 31.53 -0.21 23.90
N GLU A 169 30.43 0.17 24.54
CA GLU A 169 30.37 1.20 25.58
C GLU A 169 31.23 0.81 26.79
N GLN A 170 31.12 -0.44 27.27
CA GLN A 170 31.95 -0.96 28.37
C GLN A 170 33.44 -0.95 28.02
N ARG A 171 33.81 -1.36 26.80
CA ARG A 171 35.20 -1.32 26.31
C ARG A 171 35.71 0.11 26.21
N ALA A 172 34.89 1.04 25.71
CA ALA A 172 35.23 2.45 25.63
C ALA A 172 35.44 3.04 27.04
N GLU A 173 34.57 2.70 27.99
CA GLU A 173 34.68 3.14 29.38
C GLU A 173 35.93 2.57 30.05
N ALA A 174 36.23 1.28 29.86
CA ALA A 174 37.45 0.65 30.35
C ALA A 174 38.72 1.27 29.73
N ALA A 175 38.71 1.60 28.44
CA ALA A 175 39.80 2.29 27.78
C ALA A 175 40.00 3.72 28.33
N ARG A 176 38.91 4.45 28.59
CA ARG A 176 38.97 5.76 29.29
C ARG A 176 39.57 5.60 30.69
N GLN A 177 39.17 4.56 31.42
CA GLN A 177 39.71 4.29 32.76
C GLN A 177 41.20 3.95 32.71
N ALA A 178 41.63 3.09 31.78
CA ALA A 178 43.01 2.66 31.60
C ALA A 178 43.94 3.77 31.08
N ALA A 179 43.43 4.70 30.27
CA ALA A 179 44.14 5.91 29.84
C ALA A 179 44.35 6.93 30.98
N GLY A 180 43.99 6.58 32.23
CA GLY A 180 44.14 7.45 33.40
C GLY A 180 43.13 8.59 33.46
N LEU A 181 42.13 8.60 32.58
CA LEU A 181 41.08 9.65 32.53
C LEU A 181 40.00 9.45 33.60
N SER A 182 40.06 8.40 34.41
CA SER A 182 39.08 8.08 35.46
C SER A 182 39.45 8.57 36.86
N GLY A 183 40.73 8.83 37.15
CA GLY A 183 41.22 9.12 38.51
C GLY A 183 41.54 10.59 38.82
N ALA A 184 41.93 11.39 37.81
CA ALA A 184 42.49 12.74 38.04
C ALA A 184 41.57 13.91 37.65
N THR A 185 40.34 13.63 37.17
CA THR A 185 39.47 14.63 36.52
C THR A 185 38.07 14.74 37.12
N SER A 186 37.81 14.27 38.35
CA SER A 186 36.48 14.43 38.97
C SER A 186 36.06 15.92 39.15
N GLY A 187 37.02 16.86 39.25
CA GLY A 187 36.74 18.30 39.25
C GLY A 187 36.91 18.97 37.88
N LEU A 188 37.94 18.58 37.12
CA LEU A 188 38.27 19.15 35.81
C LEU A 188 37.37 18.62 34.68
N GLY A 189 36.87 17.40 34.78
CA GLY A 189 35.96 16.77 33.82
C GLY A 189 34.54 17.31 33.92
N MET A 190 34.06 17.66 35.13
CA MET A 190 32.82 18.41 35.27
C MET A 190 32.97 19.84 34.74
N ALA A 191 34.11 20.50 34.97
CA ALA A 191 34.38 21.82 34.42
C ALA A 191 34.54 21.79 32.88
N LEU A 192 35.24 20.81 32.32
CA LEU A 192 35.44 20.68 30.87
C LEU A 192 34.18 20.18 30.15
N LYS A 193 33.37 19.32 30.79
CA LYS A 193 32.04 18.94 30.31
C LYS A 193 31.08 20.13 30.42
N ALA A 194 31.08 20.89 31.51
CA ALA A 194 30.29 22.12 31.62
C ALA A 194 30.74 23.18 30.60
N MET A 195 32.04 23.28 30.29
CA MET A 195 32.56 24.16 29.24
C MET A 195 32.26 23.65 27.83
N ARG A 196 32.25 22.33 27.59
CA ARG A 196 31.81 21.76 26.31
C ARG A 196 30.31 21.87 26.12
N ASP A 197 29.53 21.55 27.14
CA ASP A 197 28.08 21.71 27.16
C ASP A 197 27.71 23.20 27.08
N SER A 198 28.50 24.13 27.65
CA SER A 198 28.31 25.57 27.46
C SER A 198 28.78 26.05 26.09
N ALA A 199 29.87 25.52 25.54
CA ALA A 199 30.34 25.86 24.20
C ALA A 199 29.40 25.31 23.11
N GLU A 200 28.83 24.12 23.30
CA GLU A 200 27.80 23.56 22.43
C GLU A 200 26.48 24.33 22.56
N ARG A 201 26.09 24.77 23.77
CA ARG A 201 24.96 25.68 23.94
C ARG A 201 25.23 27.05 23.34
N GLU A 202 26.42 27.62 23.49
CA GLU A 202 26.77 28.91 22.89
C GLU A 202 26.93 28.82 21.36
N LEU A 203 27.38 27.68 20.82
CA LEU A 203 27.36 27.41 19.38
C LEU A 203 25.93 27.22 18.87
N ALA A 204 25.09 26.48 19.59
CA ALA A 204 23.67 26.35 19.25
C ALA A 204 22.93 27.68 19.38
N ASP A 205 23.21 28.48 20.41
CA ASP A 205 22.65 29.82 20.62
C ASP A 205 23.22 30.81 19.60
N ALA A 206 24.48 30.66 19.16
CA ALA A 206 25.07 31.43 18.07
C ALA A 206 24.52 31.01 16.70
N GLU A 207 24.19 29.74 16.49
CA GLU A 207 23.51 29.24 15.29
C GLU A 207 22.05 29.67 15.28
N VAL A 208 21.36 29.64 16.42
CA VAL A 208 20.02 30.19 16.61
C VAL A 208 20.04 31.70 16.44
N ALA A 209 21.03 32.42 16.97
CA ALA A 209 21.18 33.87 16.78
C ALA A 209 21.58 34.23 15.34
N ASN A 210 22.41 33.43 14.66
CA ASN A 210 22.72 33.59 13.24
C ASN A 210 21.52 33.23 12.35
N ALA A 211 20.75 32.21 12.69
CA ALA A 211 19.50 31.86 12.04
C ALA A 211 18.45 32.96 12.27
N LYS A 212 18.38 33.52 13.48
CA LYS A 212 17.51 34.65 13.84
C LYS A 212 17.98 35.96 13.18
N ALA A 213 19.28 36.18 12.99
CA ALA A 213 19.83 37.31 12.23
C ALA A 213 19.65 37.15 10.71
N ARG A 214 19.62 35.91 10.20
CA ARG A 214 19.21 35.59 8.81
C ARG A 214 17.71 35.74 8.61
N LEU A 215 16.90 35.41 9.62
CA LEU A 215 15.43 35.57 9.64
C LEU A 215 14.97 37.02 9.90
N LEU A 216 15.81 37.85 10.53
CA LEU A 216 15.53 39.26 10.82
C LEU A 216 16.24 40.23 9.87
N LYS A 217 16.89 39.73 8.81
CA LYS A 217 17.19 40.58 7.64
C LYS A 217 15.92 40.72 6.81
N PRO A 218 15.41 41.94 6.59
CA PRO A 218 14.27 42.15 5.70
C PRO A 218 14.65 41.74 4.28
N THR A 219 14.11 40.62 3.80
CA THR A 219 14.00 40.35 2.37
C THR A 219 12.87 41.22 1.84
N ARG A 220 13.21 42.26 1.07
CA ARG A 220 12.29 42.86 0.11
C ARG A 220 12.51 42.17 -1.23
N PRO A 221 11.53 41.44 -1.78
CA PRO A 221 11.59 40.88 -3.11
C PRO A 221 10.82 41.77 -4.06
N GLU A 222 11.49 42.50 -4.95
CA GLU A 222 10.89 42.97 -6.19
C GLU A 222 11.90 42.91 -7.33
N GLU A 223 11.36 42.47 -8.48
CA GLU A 223 11.84 42.68 -9.86
C GLU A 223 12.80 41.63 -10.45
N ASP A 224 12.15 40.58 -10.99
CA ASP A 224 12.26 40.17 -12.39
C ASP A 224 13.25 40.97 -13.25
N ASP A 225 14.43 40.42 -13.48
CA ASP A 225 15.19 40.75 -14.69
C ASP A 225 16.01 39.55 -15.20
N GLN A 226 15.64 39.07 -16.40
CA GLN A 226 16.33 37.98 -17.11
C GLN A 226 17.75 38.37 -17.54
N ASN A 227 18.17 39.62 -17.39
CA ASN A 227 19.50 40.10 -17.78
C ASN A 227 20.61 39.85 -16.74
N ILE A 228 20.29 39.52 -15.48
CA ILE A 228 21.32 39.28 -14.43
C ILE A 228 21.88 37.85 -14.48
N LYS A 229 21.14 36.89 -15.05
CA LYS A 229 21.62 35.52 -15.28
C LYS A 229 22.69 35.45 -16.38
N ALA A 230 22.65 36.36 -17.36
CA ALA A 230 23.63 36.46 -18.44
C ALA A 230 24.94 37.14 -17.99
N ALA A 231 24.88 38.09 -17.05
CA ALA A 231 26.04 38.83 -16.57
C ALA A 231 26.95 38.02 -15.61
N LEU A 232 26.40 37.08 -14.85
CA LEU A 232 27.18 36.22 -13.94
C LEU A 232 27.89 35.05 -14.64
N GLN A 233 27.49 34.69 -15.86
CA GLN A 233 28.21 33.72 -16.69
C GLN A 233 29.32 34.36 -17.56
N ALA A 234 29.33 35.68 -17.69
CA ALA A 234 30.38 36.43 -18.41
C ALA A 234 31.55 36.88 -17.52
N ALA A 235 31.44 36.76 -16.19
CA ALA A 235 32.44 37.22 -15.22
C ALA A 235 33.41 36.13 -14.72
N THR A 236 33.33 34.90 -15.23
CA THR A 236 34.35 33.86 -15.05
C THR A 236 34.85 33.45 -16.42
N GLY A 237 35.99 34.00 -16.83
CA GLY A 237 36.48 33.93 -18.20
C GLY A 237 36.61 32.50 -18.74
N ALA A 238 35.80 32.19 -19.76
CA ALA A 238 36.13 31.30 -20.86
C ALA A 238 35.26 31.69 -22.07
N LEU A 239 35.91 31.87 -23.22
CA LEU A 239 35.38 32.44 -24.46
C LEU A 239 34.12 31.73 -25.01
N PRO A 240 33.23 32.46 -25.72
CA PRO A 240 32.04 31.89 -26.34
C PRO A 240 32.39 30.87 -27.42
N ALA A 241 31.53 29.85 -27.56
CA ALA A 241 31.63 28.85 -28.61
C ALA A 241 31.64 29.49 -30.02
N PRO A 242 32.63 29.22 -30.88
CA PRO A 242 32.58 29.61 -32.28
C PRO A 242 31.72 28.64 -33.10
N THR A 243 30.79 29.23 -33.84
CA THR A 243 29.72 28.65 -34.67
C THR A 243 30.16 28.16 -36.05
N ASN A 244 31.46 27.93 -36.29
CA ASN A 244 32.00 27.71 -37.65
C ASN A 244 32.86 26.42 -37.75
N LEU A 245 32.83 25.74 -38.91
CA LEU A 245 33.47 24.43 -39.13
C LEU A 245 35.02 24.46 -39.09
N SER A 246 35.65 25.61 -39.31
CA SER A 246 37.11 25.77 -39.28
C SER A 246 37.70 25.73 -37.85
N SER A 247 36.98 26.23 -36.84
CA SER A 247 37.42 26.17 -35.43
C SER A 247 37.19 24.80 -34.78
N ARG A 248 36.32 23.95 -35.34
CA ARG A 248 36.21 22.53 -34.94
C ARG A 248 37.41 21.68 -35.39
N LEU A 249 38.06 22.03 -36.50
CA LEU A 249 39.19 21.28 -37.06
C LEU A 249 40.50 21.49 -36.27
N GLU A 250 40.71 22.67 -35.69
CA GLU A 250 41.88 22.96 -34.83
C GLU A 250 41.78 22.27 -33.46
N ALA A 251 40.58 22.18 -32.89
CA ALA A 251 40.34 21.46 -31.63
C ALA A 251 40.57 19.93 -31.75
N ILE A 252 40.33 19.35 -32.94
CA ILE A 252 40.60 17.92 -33.20
C ILE A 252 42.11 17.67 -33.37
N ARG A 253 42.86 18.57 -34.02
CA ARG A 253 44.33 18.46 -34.12
C ARG A 253 45.04 18.61 -32.78
N ALA A 254 44.55 19.48 -31.89
CA ALA A 254 45.13 19.67 -30.56
C ALA A 254 44.92 18.47 -29.61
N ARG A 255 43.99 17.57 -29.92
CA ARG A 255 43.65 16.40 -29.10
C ARG A 255 44.31 15.08 -29.58
N GLN A 256 45.14 15.12 -30.62
CA GLN A 256 45.91 13.99 -31.17
C GLN A 256 47.45 14.18 -31.03
N ARG A 257 47.90 14.76 -29.91
CA ARG A 257 49.26 14.59 -29.42
C ARG A 257 49.22 13.99 -28.03
#